data_AF-C0PGW7-F1
#
_entry.id   AF-C0PGW7-F1
#
_cell.length_a   1.000
_cell.length_b   1.000
_cell.length_c   1.000
_cell.angle_alpha   90.00
_cell.angle_beta   90.00
_cell.angle_gamma   90.00
#
_symmetry.space_group_name_H-M   'P 1'
#
loop_
_entity.id
_entity.type
_entity.pdbx_description
1 polymer ?
#
loop_
_entity_poly.entity_id
_entity_poly.type
_entity_poly.pdbx_seq_one_letter_code
_entity_poly.pdbx_strand_id
1 'polypeptide(L)'
;MSSSSSSSLLSGSNTVSVELHLIPCKLCNGVVIERVSKQPESTSRKFYRCRAKKMDGSQCDFFHWQASYAVLLIKDGVVSGDHCLELLMVALNDHGKAVESLTNSIREMKKKLSDLELVMEELDNVKKSMKAAMVGIEENNKTIAALKLMENEMQMLKGSTKVKPRNMALCFLLLALIGWFVMGQMYWGED
;
A
#
# COMPACT_ATOMS: atom_id res chain seq x y z
N MET A 1 58.35 31.41 4.76
CA MET A 1 57.06 31.92 4.25
C MET A 1 56.76 31.11 3.00
N SER A 2 55.84 30.17 3.10
CA SER A 2 55.50 29.24 2.01
C SER A 2 54.24 29.76 1.32
N SER A 3 54.37 30.16 0.05
CA SER A 3 53.25 30.62 -0.76
C SER A 3 52.56 29.42 -1.40
N SER A 4 51.38 29.07 -0.88
CA SER A 4 50.47 28.11 -1.50
C SER A 4 49.75 28.77 -2.67
N SER A 5 50.05 28.35 -3.90
CA SER A 5 49.30 28.73 -5.09
C SER A 5 48.04 27.88 -5.20
N SER A 6 46.93 28.41 -4.71
CA SER A 6 45.60 27.86 -4.95
C SER A 6 45.11 28.27 -6.34
N SER A 7 45.21 27.37 -7.32
CA SER A 7 44.56 27.52 -8.61
C SER A 7 43.06 27.25 -8.46
N SER A 8 42.28 28.32 -8.29
CA SER A 8 40.82 28.32 -8.37
C SER A 8 40.40 28.12 -9.83
N LEU A 9 39.98 26.90 -10.17
CA LEU A 9 39.20 26.66 -11.38
C LEU A 9 37.89 27.43 -11.22
N LEU A 10 37.79 28.55 -11.92
CA LEU A 10 36.56 29.32 -12.06
C LEU A 10 35.49 28.40 -12.64
N SER A 11 34.56 28.00 -11.76
CA SER A 11 33.28 27.40 -12.12
C SER A 11 32.42 28.46 -12.81
N GLY A 12 32.73 28.70 -14.09
CA GLY A 12 31.92 29.50 -14.98
C GLY A 12 30.73 28.66 -15.44
N SER A 13 29.66 28.63 -14.65
CA SER A 13 28.34 28.16 -15.09
C SER A 13 27.72 29.15 -16.08
N ASN A 14 28.35 29.30 -17.24
CA ASN A 14 27.69 29.78 -18.44
C ASN A 14 27.17 28.52 -19.16
N THR A 15 25.99 28.04 -18.77
CA THR A 15 25.27 27.07 -19.60
C THR A 15 24.83 27.80 -20.86
N VAL A 16 25.74 27.97 -21.80
CA VAL A 16 25.41 28.33 -23.19
C VAL A 16 24.47 27.22 -23.66
N SER A 17 23.20 27.56 -23.84
CA SER A 17 22.22 26.63 -24.42
C SER A 17 22.59 26.46 -25.89
N VAL A 18 23.42 25.46 -26.18
CA VAL A 18 23.78 25.10 -27.56
C VAL A 18 22.50 24.68 -28.28
N GLU A 19 22.12 25.43 -29.31
CA GLU A 19 21.00 25.08 -30.18
C GLU A 19 21.46 24.04 -31.20
N LEU A 20 20.79 22.89 -31.23
CA LEU A 20 21.17 21.80 -32.13
C LEU A 20 20.57 22.04 -33.53
N HIS A 21 21.41 21.87 -34.56
CA HIS A 21 20.98 22.02 -35.95
C HIS A 21 19.88 21.00 -36.30
N LEU A 22 18.75 21.50 -36.79
CA LEU A 22 17.63 20.67 -37.23
C LEU A 22 17.85 20.15 -38.66
N ILE A 23 18.15 18.86 -38.77
CA ILE A 23 18.23 18.17 -40.07
C ILE A 23 16.86 17.64 -40.54
N PRO A 24 16.65 17.43 -41.86
CA PRO A 24 15.48 16.73 -42.35
C PRO A 24 15.32 15.34 -41.73
N CYS A 25 14.08 14.91 -41.57
CA CYS A 25 13.77 13.60 -41.01
C CYS A 25 14.40 12.50 -41.87
N LYS A 26 15.24 11.66 -41.28
CA LYS A 26 15.92 10.57 -41.99
C LYS A 26 14.99 9.46 -42.48
N LEU A 27 13.75 9.41 -42.01
CA LEU A 27 12.77 8.39 -42.40
C LEU A 27 11.86 8.82 -43.56
N CYS A 28 11.50 10.11 -43.65
CA CYS A 28 10.52 10.59 -44.63
C CYS A 28 10.87 11.94 -45.27
N ASN A 29 12.07 12.46 -44.98
CA ASN A 29 12.54 13.78 -45.41
C ASN A 29 11.67 14.98 -44.97
N GLY A 30 10.73 14.76 -44.04
CA GLY A 30 9.88 15.81 -43.48
C GLY A 30 10.59 16.68 -42.44
N VAL A 31 9.89 17.71 -41.95
CA VAL A 31 10.42 18.66 -40.96
C VAL A 31 10.57 18.00 -39.59
N VAL A 32 11.77 18.10 -39.00
CA VAL A 32 12.06 17.76 -37.60
C VAL A 32 11.88 19.01 -36.74
N ILE A 33 11.30 18.84 -35.56
CA ILE A 33 11.06 19.92 -34.60
C ILE A 33 11.62 19.55 -33.23
N GLU A 34 12.14 20.56 -32.51
CA GLU A 34 12.48 20.47 -31.09
C GLU A 34 11.21 20.59 -30.23
N ARG A 35 11.17 19.83 -29.13
CA ARG A 35 10.13 19.90 -28.10
C ARG A 35 10.75 19.69 -26.72
N VAL A 36 10.03 20.13 -25.69
CA VAL A 36 10.37 19.91 -24.28
C VAL A 36 9.34 18.98 -23.67
N SER A 37 9.80 17.95 -22.95
CA SER A 37 8.93 16.99 -22.28
C SER A 37 8.23 17.61 -21.08
N LYS A 38 6.96 17.25 -20.94
CA LYS A 38 6.08 17.63 -19.83
C LYS A 38 5.78 16.45 -18.89
N GLN A 39 6.32 15.27 -19.18
CA GLN A 39 6.13 14.10 -18.33
C GLN A 39 6.96 14.24 -17.06
N PRO A 40 6.41 13.94 -15.86
CA PRO A 40 7.12 14.09 -14.58
C PRO A 40 8.54 13.52 -14.61
N GLU A 41 8.70 12.29 -15.11
CA GLU A 41 9.94 11.53 -15.21
C GLU A 41 10.92 12.02 -16.27
N SER A 42 10.54 12.96 -17.11
CA SER A 42 11.44 13.55 -18.11
C SER A 42 11.24 15.06 -18.23
N THR A 43 10.68 15.70 -17.20
CA THR A 43 10.27 17.10 -17.25
C THR A 43 11.45 17.98 -17.66
N SER A 44 11.19 18.91 -18.56
CA SER A 44 12.20 19.86 -19.06
C SER A 44 13.33 19.25 -19.90
N ARG A 45 13.28 17.95 -20.23
CA ARG A 45 14.21 17.35 -21.21
C ARG A 45 13.76 17.65 -22.64
N LYS A 46 14.72 18.01 -23.49
CA LYS A 46 14.48 18.27 -24.91
C LYS A 46 14.48 16.98 -25.72
N PHE A 47 13.61 16.91 -26.72
CA PHE A 47 13.56 15.83 -27.71
C PHE A 47 13.23 16.38 -29.09
N TYR A 48 13.63 15.62 -30.11
CA TYR A 48 13.52 15.97 -31.51
C TYR A 48 12.65 14.93 -32.19
N ARG A 49 11.64 15.37 -32.94
CA ARG A 49 10.74 14.44 -33.65
C ARG A 49 10.28 14.98 -34.98
N CYS A 50 9.87 14.08 -35.87
CA CYS A 50 9.28 14.50 -37.14
C CYS A 50 7.83 14.98 -36.96
N ARG A 51 7.49 16.07 -37.65
CA ARG A 51 6.13 16.62 -37.70
C ARG A 51 5.24 15.95 -38.75
N ALA A 52 5.83 15.24 -39.72
CA ALA A 52 5.10 14.64 -40.83
C ALA A 52 4.16 13.52 -40.36
N LYS A 53 3.03 13.41 -41.05
CA LYS A 53 2.11 12.27 -40.95
C LYS A 53 2.34 11.35 -42.14
N LYS A 54 2.26 10.04 -41.91
CA LYS A 54 2.26 8.99 -42.94
C LYS A 54 0.91 8.99 -43.67
N MET A 55 0.83 8.24 -44.77
CA MET A 55 -0.40 8.16 -45.60
C MET A 55 -1.60 7.60 -44.84
N ASP A 56 -1.38 6.71 -43.87
CA ASP A 56 -2.40 6.15 -42.98
C ASP A 56 -2.86 7.13 -41.87
N GLY A 57 -2.34 8.37 -41.87
CA GLY A 57 -2.62 9.39 -40.87
C GLY A 57 -1.80 9.25 -39.58
N SER A 58 -1.02 8.17 -39.41
CA SER A 58 -0.13 7.99 -38.26
C SER A 58 1.05 8.96 -38.31
N GLN A 59 1.71 9.20 -37.19
CA GLN A 59 2.87 10.09 -37.15
C GLN A 59 4.14 9.35 -37.58
N CYS A 60 5.07 10.05 -38.24
CA CYS A 60 6.40 9.50 -38.49
C CYS A 60 7.12 9.16 -37.17
N ASP A 61 7.79 8.00 -37.12
CA ASP A 61 8.39 7.44 -35.91
C ASP A 61 9.76 8.03 -35.56
N PHE A 62 10.26 9.00 -36.33
CA PHE A 62 11.52 9.67 -36.04
C PHE A 62 11.41 10.42 -34.70
N PHE A 63 12.15 9.95 -33.70
CA PHE A 63 12.19 10.49 -32.35
C PHE A 63 13.57 10.25 -31.74
N HIS A 64 14.15 11.29 -31.16
CA HIS A 64 15.39 11.22 -30.41
C HIS A 64 15.36 12.16 -29.20
N TRP A 65 15.79 11.67 -28.04
CA TRP A 65 16.18 12.56 -26.94
C TRP A 65 17.39 13.41 -27.36
N GLN A 66 17.58 14.56 -26.70
CA GLN A 66 18.65 15.50 -27.05
C GLN A 66 20.02 14.85 -27.14
N ALA A 67 20.38 13.95 -26.21
CA ALA A 67 21.65 13.23 -26.28
C ALA A 67 21.78 12.39 -27.55
N SER A 68 20.77 11.57 -27.86
CA SER A 68 20.76 10.74 -29.07
C SER A 68 20.77 11.57 -30.34
N TYR A 69 20.11 12.73 -30.34
CA TYR A 69 20.08 13.63 -31.48
C TYR A 69 21.44 14.30 -31.72
N ALA A 70 22.11 14.78 -30.67
CA ALA A 70 23.46 15.32 -30.79
C ALA A 70 24.45 14.29 -31.35
N VAL A 71 24.36 13.04 -30.88
CA VAL A 71 25.17 11.93 -31.42
C VAL A 71 24.85 11.65 -32.89
N LEU A 72 23.57 11.72 -33.29
CA LEU A 72 23.18 11.59 -34.70
C LEU A 72 23.84 12.66 -35.58
N LEU A 73 23.83 13.92 -35.14
CA LEU A 73 24.44 15.04 -35.88
C LEU A 73 25.96 14.86 -36.06
N ILE A 74 26.65 14.37 -35.03
CA ILE A 74 28.08 14.05 -35.10
C ILE A 74 28.33 12.91 -36.09
N LYS A 75 27.57 11.79 -35.97
CA LYS A 75 27.76 10.60 -36.82
C LYS A 75 27.51 10.89 -38.29
N ASP A 76 26.58 11.78 -38.59
CA ASP A 76 26.24 12.18 -39.95
C ASP A 76 27.18 13.25 -40.53
N GLY A 77 28.19 13.68 -39.77
CA GLY A 77 29.15 14.70 -40.20
C GLY A 77 28.51 16.08 -40.41
N VAL A 78 27.34 16.33 -39.79
CA VAL A 78 26.63 17.62 -39.87
C VAL A 78 27.42 18.72 -39.15
N VAL A 79 28.28 18.32 -38.22
CA VAL A 79 29.07 19.19 -37.35
C VAL A 79 30.54 18.74 -37.40
N SER A 80 31.49 19.68 -37.36
CA SER A 80 32.93 19.40 -37.45
C SER A 80 33.74 20.14 -36.38
N GLY A 81 34.93 19.60 -36.07
CA GLY A 81 35.91 20.23 -35.18
C GLY A 81 35.37 20.45 -33.77
N ASP A 82 35.61 21.65 -33.22
CA ASP A 82 35.30 22.02 -31.83
C ASP A 82 33.80 21.92 -31.49
N HIS A 83 32.92 22.04 -32.49
CA HIS A 83 31.48 21.90 -32.30
C HIS A 83 31.08 20.45 -31.96
N CYS A 84 31.89 19.44 -32.31
CA CYS A 84 31.65 18.06 -31.86
C CYS A 84 31.81 17.94 -30.35
N LEU A 85 32.79 18.63 -29.75
CA LEU A 85 33.00 18.62 -28.30
C LEU A 85 31.80 19.25 -27.57
N GLU A 86 31.28 20.36 -28.09
CA GLU A 86 30.08 21.00 -27.55
C GLU A 86 28.86 20.07 -27.60
N LEU A 87 28.64 19.39 -28.73
CA LEU A 87 27.54 18.41 -28.86
C LEU A 87 27.72 17.20 -27.93
N LEU A 88 28.94 16.74 -27.71
CA LEU A 88 29.24 15.69 -26.72
C LEU A 88 28.92 16.17 -25.30
N MET A 89 29.27 17.40 -24.93
CA MET A 89 28.89 17.97 -23.63
C MET A 89 27.37 18.08 -23.48
N VAL A 90 26.65 18.48 -24.54
CA VAL A 90 25.17 18.48 -24.56
C VAL A 90 24.62 17.07 -24.33
N ALA A 91 25.19 16.07 -24.99
CA ALA A 91 24.76 14.68 -24.86
C ALA A 91 25.03 14.12 -23.45
N LEU A 92 26.20 14.39 -22.90
CA LEU A 92 26.57 14.00 -21.53
C LEU A 92 25.65 14.65 -20.49
N ASN A 93 25.33 15.94 -20.66
CA ASN A 93 24.43 16.64 -19.75
C ASN A 93 22.99 16.09 -19.81
N ASP A 94 22.45 15.80 -21.00
CA ASP A 94 21.12 15.19 -21.11
C ASP A 94 21.10 13.74 -20.57
N HIS A 95 22.18 12.97 -20.75
CA HIS A 95 22.32 11.67 -20.09
C HIS A 95 22.38 11.78 -18.57
N GLY A 96 23.09 12.77 -18.03
CA GLY A 96 23.11 13.05 -16.59
C GLY A 96 21.70 13.28 -16.03
N LYS A 97 20.90 14.12 -16.71
CA LYS A 97 19.48 14.34 -16.36
C LYS A 97 18.64 13.07 -16.44
N ALA A 98 18.88 12.22 -17.45
CA ALA A 98 18.18 10.95 -17.60
C ALA A 98 18.49 9.99 -16.43
N VAL A 99 19.76 9.88 -16.04
CA VAL A 99 20.21 9.04 -14.92
C VAL A 99 19.66 9.57 -13.59
N GLU A 100 19.69 10.88 -13.38
CA GLU A 100 19.12 11.51 -12.17
C GLU A 100 17.62 11.21 -12.04
N SER A 101 16.86 11.39 -13.14
CA SER A 101 15.44 11.10 -13.14
C SER A 101 15.13 9.63 -12.89
N LEU A 102 15.88 8.72 -13.53
CA LEU A 102 15.75 7.28 -13.29
C LEU A 102 16.05 6.93 -11.82
N THR A 103 17.09 7.53 -11.25
CA THR A 103 17.46 7.33 -9.84
C THR A 103 16.33 7.77 -8.90
N ASN A 104 15.70 8.91 -9.18
CA ASN A 104 14.56 9.40 -8.42
C ASN A 104 13.34 8.46 -8.55
N SER A 105 13.04 8.01 -9.76
CA SER A 105 11.95 7.05 -10.01
C SER A 105 12.15 5.73 -9.24
N ILE A 106 13.38 5.19 -9.26
CA ILE A 106 13.74 3.98 -8.51
C ILE A 106 13.54 4.19 -7.01
N ARG A 107 13.96 5.35 -6.48
CA ARG A 107 13.79 5.69 -5.05
C ARG A 107 12.31 5.71 -4.64
N GLU A 108 11.46 6.35 -5.46
CA GLU A 108 10.01 6.41 -5.22
C GLU A 108 9.35 5.04 -5.30
N MET A 109 9.70 4.23 -6.30
CA MET A 109 9.20 2.86 -6.40
C MET A 109 9.62 2.00 -5.20
N LYS A 110 10.86 2.14 -4.74
CA LYS A 110 11.35 1.44 -3.54
C LYS A 110 10.52 1.82 -2.31
N LYS A 111 10.22 3.11 -2.14
CA LYS A 111 9.37 3.58 -1.03
C LYS A 111 7.96 2.97 -1.09
N LYS A 112 7.31 3.03 -2.26
CA LYS A 112 5.98 2.42 -2.46
C LYS A 112 5.97 0.92 -2.18
N LEU A 113 7.06 0.22 -2.52
CA LEU A 113 7.19 -1.21 -2.26
C LEU A 113 7.28 -1.48 -0.75
N SER A 114 8.04 -0.68 0.00
CA SER A 114 8.10 -0.78 1.46
C SER A 114 6.77 -0.45 2.13
N ASP A 115 6.05 0.57 1.66
CA ASP A 115 4.72 0.93 2.17
C ASP A 115 3.72 -0.22 1.93
N LEU A 116 3.79 -0.87 0.77
CA LEU A 116 2.95 -2.02 0.44
C LEU A 116 3.26 -3.25 1.32
N GLU A 117 4.54 -3.49 1.61
CA GLU A 117 4.98 -4.58 2.49
C GLU A 117 4.38 -4.42 3.91
N LEU A 118 4.34 -3.19 4.44
CA LEU A 118 3.72 -2.89 5.73
C LEU A 118 2.21 -3.17 5.72
N VAL A 119 1.49 -2.78 4.66
CA VAL A 119 0.05 -3.06 4.52
C VAL A 119 -0.23 -4.57 4.46
N MET A 120 0.65 -5.35 3.83
CA MET A 120 0.51 -6.80 3.78
C MET A 120 0.65 -7.44 5.17
N GLU A 121 1.59 -6.96 6.00
CA GLU A 121 1.77 -7.44 7.37
C GLU A 121 0.56 -7.10 8.25
N GLU A 122 0.02 -5.89 8.13
CA GLU A 122 -1.21 -5.48 8.82
C GLU A 122 -2.41 -6.36 8.42
N LEU A 123 -2.56 -6.65 7.12
CA LEU A 123 -3.64 -7.50 6.61
C LEU A 123 -3.53 -8.93 7.15
N ASP A 124 -2.32 -9.47 7.25
CA ASP A 124 -2.09 -10.79 7.85
C ASP A 124 -2.44 -10.82 9.35
N ASN A 125 -2.15 -9.74 10.08
CA ASN A 125 -2.53 -9.61 11.49
C ASN A 125 -4.06 -9.50 11.65
N VAL A 126 -4.73 -8.70 10.82
CA VAL A 126 -6.20 -8.59 10.79
C VAL A 126 -6.84 -9.94 10.43
N LYS A 127 -6.27 -10.68 9.49
CA LYS A 127 -6.74 -12.01 9.12
C LYS A 127 -6.65 -12.99 10.30
N LYS A 128 -5.56 -12.96 11.06
CA LYS A 128 -5.39 -13.80 12.27
C LYS A 128 -6.41 -13.42 13.35
N SER A 129 -6.60 -12.12 13.63
CA SER A 129 -7.56 -11.66 14.64
C SER A 129 -9.00 -11.96 14.24
N MET A 130 -9.35 -11.81 12.95
CA MET A 130 -10.66 -12.17 12.42
C MET A 130 -10.95 -13.67 12.58
N LYS A 131 -9.95 -14.52 12.30
CA LYS A 131 -10.08 -15.96 12.52
C LYS A 131 -10.31 -16.30 14.00
N ALA A 132 -9.61 -15.65 14.92
CA ALA A 132 -9.81 -15.83 16.35
C ALA A 132 -11.21 -15.37 16.80
N ALA A 133 -11.67 -14.22 16.29
CA ALA A 133 -13.01 -13.70 16.59
C ALA A 133 -14.12 -14.64 16.08
N MET A 134 -13.97 -15.23 14.89
CA MET A 134 -14.92 -16.22 14.37
C MET A 134 -15.03 -17.44 15.29
N VAL A 135 -13.91 -17.94 15.82
CA VAL A 135 -13.92 -19.06 16.79
C VAL A 135 -14.65 -18.66 18.07
N GLY A 136 -14.40 -17.46 18.60
CA GLY A 136 -15.08 -16.95 19.78
C GLY A 136 -16.60 -16.77 19.60
N ILE A 137 -17.04 -16.31 18.42
CA ILE A 137 -18.47 -16.19 18.08
C ILE A 137 -19.13 -17.57 18.05
N GLU A 138 -18.48 -18.58 17.46
CA GLU A 138 -19.00 -19.94 17.42
C GLU A 138 -19.15 -20.55 18.82
N GLU A 139 -18.19 -20.33 19.70
CA GLU A 139 -18.26 -20.78 21.09
C GLU A 139 -19.38 -20.07 21.87
N ASN A 140 -19.50 -18.74 21.72
CA ASN A 140 -20.60 -17.97 22.31
C ASN A 140 -21.98 -18.41 21.80
N ASN A 141 -22.11 -18.81 20.54
CA ASN A 141 -23.37 -19.32 20.02
C ASN A 141 -23.78 -20.64 20.72
N LYS A 142 -22.81 -21.51 21.01
CA LYS A 142 -23.06 -22.76 21.76
C LYS A 142 -23.50 -22.48 23.20
N THR A 143 -22.87 -21.51 23.87
CA THR A 143 -23.26 -21.14 25.25
C THR A 143 -24.64 -20.49 25.28
N ILE A 144 -24.98 -19.63 24.31
CA ILE A 144 -26.33 -19.05 24.17
C ILE A 144 -27.38 -20.15 23.95
N ALA A 145 -27.09 -21.16 23.14
CA ALA A 145 -28.01 -22.29 22.93
C ALA A 145 -28.24 -23.09 24.22
N ALA A 146 -27.17 -23.35 25.00
CA ALA A 146 -27.27 -24.02 26.29
C ALA A 146 -28.07 -23.19 27.33
N LEU A 147 -27.88 -21.88 27.36
CA LEU A 147 -28.65 -20.98 28.24
C LEU A 147 -30.14 -20.99 27.90
N LYS A 148 -30.50 -20.96 26.61
CA LYS A 148 -31.90 -21.08 26.17
C LYS A 148 -32.54 -22.40 26.55
N LEU A 149 -31.78 -23.51 26.48
CA LEU A 149 -32.25 -24.82 26.94
C LEU A 149 -32.61 -24.77 28.43
N MET A 150 -31.69 -24.27 29.26
CA MET A 150 -31.88 -24.15 30.70
C MET A 150 -33.05 -23.23 31.07
N GLU A 151 -33.24 -22.13 30.33
CA GLU A 151 -34.38 -21.24 30.51
C GLU A 151 -35.72 -21.96 30.27
N ASN A 152 -35.81 -22.73 29.18
CA ASN A 152 -37.00 -23.53 28.87
C ASN A 152 -37.30 -24.58 29.96
N GLU A 153 -36.27 -25.27 30.47
CA GLU A 153 -36.42 -26.22 31.58
C GLU A 153 -36.92 -25.54 32.86
N MET A 154 -36.40 -24.35 33.18
CA MET A 154 -36.84 -23.59 34.35
C MET A 154 -38.30 -23.13 34.21
N GLN A 155 -38.75 -22.76 33.02
CA GLN A 155 -40.17 -22.43 32.76
C GLN A 155 -41.09 -23.64 32.96
N MET A 156 -40.67 -24.83 32.52
CA MET A 156 -41.43 -26.08 32.75
C MET A 156 -41.58 -26.41 34.24
N LEU A 157 -40.52 -26.22 35.03
CA LEU A 157 -40.57 -26.40 36.48
C LEU A 157 -41.50 -25.38 37.16
N LYS A 158 -41.50 -24.12 36.70
CA LYS A 158 -42.36 -23.06 37.22
C LYS A 158 -43.85 -23.34 36.96
N GLY A 159 -44.17 -23.94 35.81
CA GLY A 159 -45.53 -24.40 35.46
C GLY A 159 -46.00 -25.65 36.20
N SER A 160 -45.09 -26.40 36.84
CA SER A 160 -45.38 -27.64 37.58
C SER A 160 -45.68 -27.43 39.07
N THR A 161 -46.10 -26.22 39.46
CA THR A 161 -46.55 -25.92 40.82
C THR A 161 -48.05 -26.19 41.00
N LYS A 162 -48.48 -27.43 40.73
CA LYS A 162 -49.75 -27.97 41.26
C LYS A 162 -49.45 -29.06 42.27
N VAL A 163 -48.88 -28.67 43.41
CA VAL A 163 -48.87 -29.55 44.59
C VAL A 163 -50.32 -29.74 45.02
N LYS A 164 -50.88 -30.93 44.78
CA LYS A 164 -52.23 -31.27 45.22
C LYS A 164 -52.31 -31.03 46.74
N PRO A 165 -53.35 -30.34 47.26
CA PRO A 165 -53.45 -29.96 48.67
C PRO A 165 -53.36 -31.16 49.64
N ARG A 166 -53.69 -32.37 49.16
CA ARG A 166 -53.53 -33.62 49.89
C ARG A 166 -52.08 -33.95 50.29
N ASN A 167 -51.08 -33.62 49.48
CA ASN A 167 -49.67 -33.87 49.82
C ASN A 167 -49.11 -32.86 50.82
N MET A 168 -49.57 -31.61 50.79
CA MET A 168 -49.23 -30.61 51.81
C MET A 168 -49.75 -31.02 53.19
N ALA A 169 -50.99 -31.52 53.27
CA ALA A 169 -51.55 -32.03 54.52
C ALA A 169 -50.74 -33.20 55.11
N LEU A 170 -50.22 -34.09 54.26
CA LEU A 170 -49.32 -35.19 54.66
C LEU A 170 -47.98 -34.67 55.20
N CYS A 171 -47.38 -33.66 54.58
CA CYS A 171 -46.15 -33.03 55.10
C CYS A 171 -46.38 -32.36 56.46
N PHE A 172 -47.50 -31.64 56.63
CA PHE A 172 -47.84 -31.03 57.92
C PHE A 172 -48.12 -32.08 59.00
N LEU A 173 -48.79 -33.19 58.66
CA LEU A 173 -48.98 -34.32 59.58
C LEU A 173 -47.66 -34.98 59.98
N LEU A 174 -46.74 -35.16 59.04
CA LEU A 174 -45.41 -35.70 59.30
C LEU A 174 -44.61 -34.78 60.24
N LEU A 175 -44.61 -33.48 59.99
CA LEU A 175 -43.95 -32.50 60.88
C LEU A 175 -44.59 -32.46 62.27
N ALA A 176 -45.92 -32.58 62.36
CA ALA A 176 -46.62 -32.67 63.63
C ALA A 176 -46.29 -33.94 64.41
N LEU A 177 -46.18 -35.10 63.73
CA LEU A 177 -45.77 -36.37 64.34
C LEU A 177 -44.32 -36.34 64.80
N ILE A 178 -43.41 -35.74 64.02
CA ILE A 178 -42.01 -35.55 64.43
C ILE A 178 -41.93 -34.62 65.63
N GLY A 179 -42.67 -33.50 65.63
CA GLY A 179 -42.73 -32.58 66.77
C GLY A 179 -43.28 -33.23 68.03
N TRP A 180 -44.33 -34.04 67.89
CA TRP A 180 -44.88 -34.83 69.00
C TRP A 180 -43.85 -35.83 69.55
N PHE A 181 -43.17 -36.56 68.68
CA PHE A 181 -42.15 -37.54 69.07
C PHE A 181 -40.98 -36.88 69.82
N VAL A 182 -40.51 -35.73 69.34
CA VAL A 182 -39.42 -34.97 69.97
C VAL A 182 -39.86 -34.37 71.33
N MET A 183 -41.07 -33.84 71.45
CA MET A 183 -41.59 -33.31 72.72
C MET A 183 -41.90 -34.42 73.73
N GLY A 184 -42.31 -35.61 73.27
CA GLY A 184 -42.55 -36.77 74.13
C GLY A 184 -41.27 -37.38 74.72
N GLN A 185 -40.13 -37.25 74.03
CA GLN A 185 -38.82 -37.67 74.52
C GLN A 185 -38.25 -36.71 75.59
N MET A 186 -38.67 -35.44 75.63
CA MET A 186 -38.20 -34.47 76.63
C MET A 186 -38.92 -34.57 77.99
N TYR A 187 -40.07 -35.22 78.08
CA TYR A 187 -40.89 -35.28 79.32
C TYR A 187 -40.68 -36.54 80.18
N TRP A 188 -39.72 -37.41 79.86
CA TRP A 188 -39.42 -38.65 80.59
C TRP A 188 -37.94 -38.76 80.99
N GLY A 189 -37.37 -37.66 81.49
CA GLY A 189 -35.95 -37.56 81.86
C GLY A 189 -35.69 -36.89 83.20
N GLU A 190 -36.63 -36.97 84.15
CA GLU A 190 -36.37 -36.65 85.56
C GLU A 190 -36.86 -37.83 86.41
N ASP A 191 -35.91 -38.72 86.73
CA ASP A 191 -35.77 -39.42 88.00
C ASP A 191 -34.30 -39.89 88.12
#